data_AF-A0A353N7W1-F1
#
_entry.id   AF-A0A353N7W1-F1
#
_cell.length_a   1.000
_cell.length_b   1.000
_cell.length_c   1.000
_cell.angle_alpha   90.00
_cell.angle_beta   90.00
_cell.angle_gamma   90.00
#
_symmetry.space_group_name_H-M   'P 1'
#
loop_
_entity.id
_entity.type
_entity.pdbx_description
1 polymer ?
#
loop_
_entity_poly.entity_id
_entity_poly.type
_entity_poly.pdbx_seq_one_letter_code
_entity_poly.pdbx_strand_id
1 'polypeptide(L)'
;VFHNYGTSLYLGVGIPIPLLDEEMVRRVSISNKELKTTVYDYGVQKRSKPALGMVSYADLRSGSIELKGKRIPTAPLSSLEKAREIARELKEWILAGRFYLTEPVAPLPFRDGVKPLREEV
;
A
#
# COMPACT_ATOMS: atom_id res chain seq x y z
N VAL A 1 -14.96 11.55 -8.05
CA VAL A 1 -13.79 12.40 -8.34
C VAL A 1 -13.33 12.99 -7.02
N PHE A 2 -12.05 12.86 -6.65
CA PHE A 2 -11.55 13.45 -5.40
C PHE A 2 -11.58 14.97 -5.50
N HIS A 3 -12.23 15.60 -4.52
CA HIS A 3 -12.36 17.04 -4.47
C HIS A 3 -10.97 17.69 -4.44
N ASN A 4 -10.71 18.66 -5.32
CA ASN A 4 -9.42 19.36 -5.48
C ASN A 4 -8.21 18.51 -5.92
N TYR A 5 -8.42 17.30 -6.46
CA TYR A 5 -7.31 16.45 -6.91
C TYR A 5 -7.03 16.52 -8.43
N GLY A 6 -7.70 17.44 -9.15
CA GLY A 6 -7.61 17.57 -10.60
C GLY A 6 -8.05 16.31 -11.36
N THR A 7 -7.65 16.19 -12.62
CA THR A 7 -7.88 14.98 -13.43
C THR A 7 -7.03 13.83 -12.87
N SER A 8 -7.69 12.75 -12.43
CA SER A 8 -7.04 11.58 -11.83
C SER A 8 -7.49 10.29 -12.51
N LEU A 9 -6.57 9.33 -12.68
CA LEU A 9 -6.83 7.99 -13.18
C LEU A 9 -6.61 6.96 -12.07
N TYR A 10 -7.54 6.01 -11.92
CA TYR A 10 -7.40 4.85 -11.05
C TYR A 10 -7.17 3.61 -11.91
N LEU A 11 -5.96 3.04 -11.83
CA LEU A 11 -5.59 1.81 -12.55
C LEU A 11 -5.25 0.71 -11.55
N GLY A 12 -5.95 -0.42 -11.65
CA GLY A 12 -5.60 -1.64 -10.93
C GLY A 12 -4.58 -2.44 -11.73
N VAL A 13 -3.46 -2.81 -11.11
CA VAL A 13 -2.41 -3.63 -11.73
C VAL A 13 -2.17 -4.87 -10.86
N GLY A 14 -2.24 -6.05 -11.47
CA GLY A 14 -1.86 -7.31 -10.84
C GLY A 14 -0.41 -7.64 -11.17
N ILE A 15 0.43 -7.81 -10.15
CA ILE A 15 1.83 -8.21 -10.30
C ILE A 15 2.04 -9.48 -9.48
N PRO A 16 2.46 -10.61 -10.09
CA PRO A 16 2.74 -11.81 -9.33
C PRO A 16 4.09 -11.68 -8.64
N ILE A 17 4.10 -11.75 -7.31
CA ILE A 17 5.32 -11.74 -6.50
C ILE A 17 5.60 -13.19 -6.08
N PRO A 18 6.65 -13.83 -6.61
CA PRO A 18 6.97 -15.21 -6.26
C PRO A 18 7.48 -15.30 -4.81
N LEU A 19 6.98 -16.31 -4.07
CA LEU A 19 7.49 -16.65 -2.74
C LEU A 19 8.52 -17.78 -2.91
N LEU A 20 9.79 -17.48 -2.66
CA LEU A 20 10.91 -18.33 -3.05
C LEU A 20 11.32 -19.35 -1.97
N ASP A 21 11.03 -19.05 -0.70
CA ASP A 21 11.43 -19.85 0.45
C ASP A 21 10.47 -19.67 1.63
N GLU A 22 10.58 -20.55 2.62
CA GLU A 22 9.70 -20.55 3.81
C GLU A 22 9.89 -19.31 4.70
N GLU A 23 11.10 -18.74 4.75
CA GLU A 23 11.38 -17.57 5.56
C GLU A 23 10.63 -16.35 5.01
N MET A 24 10.64 -16.19 3.69
CA MET A 24 9.85 -15.18 3.00
C MET A 24 8.35 -15.36 3.29
N VAL A 25 7.83 -16.59 3.19
CA VAL A 25 6.42 -16.89 3.51
C VAL A 25 6.09 -16.45 4.93
N ARG A 26 6.93 -16.78 5.92
CA ARG A 26 6.72 -16.37 7.32
C ARG A 26 6.67 -14.86 7.47
N ARG A 27 7.56 -14.13 6.80
CA ARG A 27 7.62 -12.65 6.86
C ARG A 27 6.42 -11.97 6.21
N VAL A 28 5.86 -12.55 5.14
CA VAL A 28 4.67 -11.98 4.46
C VAL A 28 3.34 -12.43 5.05
N SER A 29 3.34 -13.46 5.91
CA SER A 29 2.14 -14.03 6.54
C SER A 29 1.64 -13.24 7.77
N ILE A 30 1.93 -11.94 7.83
CA ILE A 30 1.51 -11.06 8.93
C ILE A 30 0.05 -10.63 8.80
N SER A 31 -0.66 -10.59 9.91
CA SER A 31 -2.07 -10.21 9.90
C SER A 31 -2.27 -8.69 9.84
N ASN A 32 -3.47 -8.24 9.43
CA ASN A 32 -3.82 -6.82 9.45
C ASN A 32 -3.73 -6.18 10.85
N LYS A 33 -3.81 -6.98 11.93
CA LYS A 33 -3.67 -6.50 13.31
C LYS A 33 -2.22 -6.17 13.66
N GLU A 34 -1.28 -6.87 13.05
CA GLU A 34 0.16 -6.71 13.27
C GLU A 34 0.76 -5.66 12.33
N LEU A 35 0.14 -5.44 11.17
CA LEU A 35 0.49 -4.38 10.23
C LEU A 35 0.13 -3.00 10.80
N LYS A 36 1.13 -2.29 11.32
CA LYS A 36 0.98 -0.93 11.85
C LYS A 36 1.37 0.13 10.83
N THR A 37 0.71 1.28 10.89
CA THR A 37 0.99 2.44 10.05
C THR A 37 0.74 3.73 10.80
N THR A 38 1.33 4.83 10.32
CA THR A 38 1.22 6.16 10.92
C THR A 38 0.18 6.98 10.18
N VAL A 39 -0.73 7.61 10.92
CA VAL A 39 -1.69 8.57 10.37
C VAL A 39 -1.03 9.95 10.35
N TYR A 40 -1.01 10.59 9.18
CA TYR A 40 -0.41 11.92 8.97
C TYR A 40 -1.48 12.98 8.70
N ASP A 41 -1.23 14.20 9.18
CA ASP A 41 -2.07 15.36 8.88
C ASP A 41 -1.58 16.08 7.61
N TYR A 42 -2.30 15.88 6.50
CA TYR A 42 -2.02 16.54 5.23
C TYR A 42 -2.57 17.98 5.13
N GLY A 43 -3.42 18.41 6.07
CA GLY A 43 -3.94 19.79 6.12
C GLY A 43 -2.87 20.82 6.50
N VAL A 44 -1.78 20.38 7.14
CA VAL A 44 -0.66 21.25 7.48
C VAL A 44 0.22 21.48 6.25
N GLN A 45 0.34 22.75 5.82
CA GLN A 45 1.18 23.21 4.71
C GLN A 45 2.68 23.23 5.06
N LYS A 46 3.20 22.13 5.60
CA LYS A 46 4.63 21.89 5.82
C LYS A 46 4.98 20.53 5.22
N ARG A 47 6.23 20.33 4.81
CA ARG A 47 6.68 19.02 4.33
C ARG A 47 6.72 17.96 5.42
N SER A 48 7.23 18.33 6.60
CA SER A 48 7.18 17.47 7.77
C SER A 48 5.73 17.42 8.27
N LYS A 49 4.97 16.42 7.78
CA LYS A 49 3.58 16.22 8.16
C LYS A 49 3.51 15.74 9.60
N PRO A 50 2.70 16.36 10.47
CA PRO A 50 2.52 15.89 11.84
C PRO A 50 1.98 14.45 11.85
N ALA A 51 2.66 13.57 12.58
CA ALA A 51 2.12 12.25 12.90
C ALA A 51 1.04 12.40 13.98
N LEU A 52 -0.18 11.95 13.68
CA LEU A 52 -1.32 12.01 14.59
C LEU A 52 -1.40 10.81 15.53
N GLY A 53 -0.82 9.68 15.13
CA GLY A 53 -0.80 8.43 15.89
C GLY A 53 -0.47 7.23 15.01
N MET A 54 -0.35 6.06 15.63
CA MET A 54 -0.11 4.79 14.95
C MET A 54 -1.34 3.88 15.11
N VAL A 55 -1.78 3.27 14.01
CA VAL A 55 -2.96 2.40 13.94
C VAL A 55 -2.62 1.11 13.20
N SER A 56 -3.42 0.06 13.39
CA SER A 56 -3.29 -1.15 12.58
C SER A 56 -4.13 -1.08 11.29
N TYR A 57 -3.77 -1.86 10.29
CA TYR A 57 -4.63 -2.04 9.10
C TYR A 57 -5.99 -2.65 9.46
N ALA A 58 -6.08 -3.44 10.54
CA ALA A 58 -7.36 -3.95 11.03
C ALA A 58 -8.28 -2.80 11.49
N ASP A 59 -7.73 -1.82 12.22
CA ASP A 59 -8.48 -0.63 12.68
C ASP A 59 -8.96 0.19 11.47
N LEU A 60 -8.09 0.44 10.50
CA LEU A 60 -8.44 1.17 9.27
C LEU A 60 -9.55 0.47 8.48
N ARG A 61 -9.56 -0.86 8.45
CA ARG A 61 -10.57 -1.67 7.76
C ARG A 61 -11.88 -1.81 8.54
N SER A 62 -11.91 -1.45 9.81
CA SER A 62 -13.14 -1.45 10.61
C SER A 62 -14.14 -0.35 10.20
N GLY A 63 -13.67 0.66 9.45
CA GLY A 63 -14.45 1.79 8.97
C GLY A 63 -14.39 3.04 9.86
N SER A 64 -13.79 2.95 11.05
CA SER A 64 -13.48 4.13 11.86
C SER A 64 -12.33 3.88 12.83
N ILE A 65 -11.55 4.92 13.13
CA ILE A 65 -10.48 4.90 14.14
C ILE A 65 -10.74 5.97 15.21
N GLU A 66 -10.13 5.80 16.38
CA GLU A 66 -10.13 6.83 17.42
C GLU A 66 -8.73 7.45 17.53
N LEU A 67 -8.64 8.77 17.36
CA LEU A 67 -7.40 9.54 17.49
C LEU A 67 -7.65 10.80 18.29
N LYS A 68 -6.85 11.03 19.34
CA LYS A 68 -6.94 12.20 20.22
C LYS A 68 -8.38 12.45 20.74
N GLY A 69 -9.08 11.38 21.12
CA GLY A 69 -10.46 11.43 21.62
C GLY A 69 -11.52 11.74 20.56
N LYS A 70 -11.17 11.70 19.27
CA LYS A 70 -12.11 11.88 18.15
C LYS A 70 -12.24 10.60 17.35
N ARG A 71 -13.48 10.22 17.03
CA ARG A 71 -13.79 9.14 16.10
C ARG A 71 -13.73 9.67 14.66
N ILE A 72 -12.89 9.07 13.83
CA ILE A 72 -12.64 9.48 12.44
C ILE A 72 -13.04 8.33 11.52
N PRO A 73 -13.90 8.55 10.50
CA PRO A 73 -14.26 7.51 9.54
C PRO A 73 -13.07 7.19 8.63
N THR A 74 -12.95 5.92 8.25
CA THR A 74 -11.90 5.44 7.35
C THR A 74 -12.51 4.71 6.17
N ALA A 75 -11.95 4.93 4.98
CA ALA A 75 -12.33 4.24 3.76
C ALA A 75 -11.08 3.93 2.92
N PRO A 76 -11.01 2.77 2.27
CA PRO A 76 -9.90 2.45 1.38
C PRO A 76 -9.97 3.30 0.10
N LEU A 77 -8.80 3.62 -0.46
CA LEU A 77 -8.71 4.34 -1.74
C LEU A 77 -9.05 3.45 -2.94
N SER A 78 -8.86 2.13 -2.80
CA SER A 78 -9.09 1.14 -3.85
C SER A 78 -10.07 0.05 -3.40
N SER A 79 -10.73 -0.59 -4.37
CA SER A 79 -11.60 -1.73 -4.09
C SER A 79 -10.78 -2.98 -3.80
N LEU A 80 -10.89 -3.49 -2.57
CA LEU A 80 -10.25 -4.74 -2.18
C LEU A 80 -10.87 -5.95 -2.89
N GLU A 81 -12.17 -5.90 -3.17
CA GLU A 81 -12.86 -6.92 -3.96
C GLU A 81 -12.26 -6.99 -5.36
N LYS A 82 -12.11 -5.84 -6.03
CA LYS A 82 -11.52 -5.77 -7.36
C LYS A 82 -10.06 -6.25 -7.37
N ALA A 83 -9.29 -5.89 -6.35
CA ALA A 83 -7.92 -6.38 -6.20
C ALA A 83 -7.86 -7.91 -6.07
N ARG A 84 -8.83 -8.53 -5.36
CA ARG A 84 -8.92 -10.00 -5.23
C ARG A 84 -9.37 -10.68 -6.52
N GLU A 85 -10.26 -10.06 -7.29
CA GLU A 85 -10.60 -10.53 -8.63
C GLU A 85 -9.37 -10.59 -9.53
N ILE A 86 -8.63 -9.48 -9.63
CA ILE A 86 -7.41 -9.38 -10.42
C ILE A 86 -6.40 -10.45 -9.98
N ALA A 87 -6.22 -10.63 -8.66
CA ALA A 87 -5.30 -11.65 -8.12
C ALA A 87 -5.72 -13.09 -8.49
N ARG A 88 -7.03 -13.40 -8.50
CA ARG A 88 -7.54 -14.72 -8.90
C ARG A 88 -7.34 -14.96 -10.39
N GLU A 89 -7.68 -13.99 -11.23
CA GLU A 89 -7.53 -14.08 -12.68
C GLU A 89 -6.05 -14.26 -13.07
N LEU A 90 -5.16 -13.47 -12.48
CA LEU A 90 -3.71 -13.62 -12.69
C LEU A 90 -3.20 -15.01 -12.26
N LYS A 91 -3.69 -15.54 -11.13
CA LYS A 91 -3.35 -16.89 -10.66
C LYS A 91 -3.82 -17.95 -11.67
N GLU A 92 -5.03 -17.83 -12.20
CA GLU A 92 -5.57 -18.77 -13.19
C GLU A 92 -4.74 -18.75 -14.48
N TRP A 93 -4.33 -17.57 -14.97
CA TRP A 93 -3.46 -17.46 -16.14
C TRP A 93 -2.10 -18.12 -15.93
N ILE A 94 -1.51 -17.98 -14.74
CA ILE A 94 -0.23 -18.62 -14.39
C ILE A 94 -0.38 -20.14 -14.37
N LEU A 95 -1.41 -20.67 -13.68
CA LEU A 95 -1.65 -22.11 -13.60
C LEU A 95 -1.98 -22.73 -14.97
N ALA A 96 -2.62 -21.97 -15.86
CA ALA A 96 -2.94 -22.40 -17.22
C ALA A 96 -1.76 -22.27 -18.20
N GLY A 97 -0.58 -21.80 -17.77
CA GLY A 97 0.56 -21.56 -18.66
C GLY A 97 0.31 -20.47 -19.71
N ARG A 98 -0.60 -19.53 -19.42
CA ARG A 98 -0.89 -18.36 -20.28
C ARG A 98 -0.13 -17.12 -19.84
N PHE A 99 0.41 -17.13 -18.63
CA PHE A 99 1.25 -16.09 -18.07
C PHE A 99 2.42 -16.74 -17.35
N TYR A 100 3.64 -16.26 -17.62
CA TYR A 100 4.86 -16.85 -17.07
C TYR A 100 5.56 -15.85 -16.15
N LEU A 101 6.16 -16.38 -15.09
CA LEU A 101 7.08 -15.59 -14.26
C LEU A 101 8.37 -15.37 -15.04
N THR A 102 8.85 -14.14 -15.06
CA THR A 102 10.15 -13.81 -15.65
C THR A 102 11.26 -14.05 -14.63
N GLU A 103 12.45 -14.33 -15.13
CA GLU A 103 13.65 -14.24 -14.30
C GLU A 103 13.84 -12.80 -13.77
N PRO A 104 14.52 -12.63 -12.63
CA PRO A 104 14.87 -11.30 -12.13
C PRO A 104 15.59 -10.47 -13.19
N VAL A 105 15.05 -9.30 -13.54
CA VAL A 105 15.59 -8.47 -14.63
C VAL A 105 16.93 -7.82 -14.25
N ALA A 106 16.98 -7.19 -13.07
CA ALA A 106 18.18 -6.55 -12.52
C ALA A 106 18.01 -6.31 -11.01
N PRO A 107 19.09 -6.30 -10.22
CA PRO A 107 19.05 -5.82 -8.84
C PRO A 107 18.72 -4.33 -8.80
N LEU A 108 18.06 -3.87 -7.73
CA LEU A 108 17.88 -2.44 -7.50
C LEU A 108 19.26 -1.78 -7.33
N PRO A 109 19.48 -0.58 -7.89
CA PRO A 109 20.75 0.11 -7.75
C PRO A 109 21.01 0.40 -6.27
N PHE A 110 22.21 0.06 -5.79
CA PHE A 110 22.64 0.47 -4.47
C PHE A 110 22.79 1.99 -4.45
N ARG A 111 21.95 2.67 -3.66
CA ARG A 111 22.05 4.11 -3.41
C ARG A 111 22.01 4.34 -1.91
N ASP A 112 22.97 5.12 -1.41
CA ASP A 112 23.04 5.59 -0.03
C ASP A 112 21.97 6.67 0.25
N GLY A 113 20.71 6.27 0.14
CA GLY A 113 19.54 7.10 0.44
C GLY A 113 18.97 7.87 -0.74
N VAL A 114 17.80 8.46 -0.49
CA VAL A 114 17.09 9.32 -1.44
C VAL A 114 17.37 10.76 -1.03
N LYS A 115 17.92 11.58 -1.94
CA LYS A 115 18.08 13.02 -1.66
C LYS A 115 16.69 13.67 -1.58
N PRO A 116 16.35 14.36 -0.48
CA PRO A 116 15.11 15.10 -0.43
C PRO A 116 15.12 16.21 -1.49
N LEU A 117 13.97 16.50 -2.09
CA LEU A 117 13.76 17.74 -2.85
C LEU A 117 14.23 18.93 -1.98
N ARG A 118 15.02 19.87 -2.48
CA ARG A 118 15.39 21.04 -1.67
C ARG A 118 14.20 21.98 -1.63
N GLU A 119 13.77 22.39 -0.43
CA GLU A 119 12.89 23.55 -0.30
C GLU A 119 13.80 24.77 -0.53
N GLU A 120 13.70 25.39 -1.71
CA GLU A 120 14.23 26.73 -1.88
C GLU A 120 13.33 27.66 -1.04
N VAL A 121 13.92 28.27 -0.02
CA VAL A 121 13.32 29.38 0.73
C VAL A 121 13.67 30.67 0.01
#